data_AF-A0A316Q1I6-F1
#
_entry.id   AF-A0A316Q1I6-F1
#
_cell.length_a   1.000
_cell.length_b   1.000
_cell.length_c   1.000
_cell.angle_alpha   90.00
_cell.angle_beta   90.00
_cell.angle_gamma   90.00
#
_symmetry.space_group_name_H-M   'P 1'
#
loop_
_entity.id
_entity.type
_entity.pdbx_description
1 polymer ?
#
loop_
_entity_poly.entity_id
_entity_poly.type
_entity_poly.pdbx_seq_one_letter_code
_entity_poly.pdbx_strand_id
1 'polypeptide(L)' 'MRNKKKTIYFILGAVIAVSLTAEILFAHPHYKNIWNTFPGADIIIGFGGAWLLILLAKKIMAPLLQRKEEYYNGGDKDAQ' A
#
# COMPACT_ATOMS: atom_id res chain seq x y z
N MET A 1 -7.76 16.43 -15.23
CA MET A 1 -7.56 15.62 -14.00
C MET A 1 -8.52 14.43 -13.84
N ARG A 2 -9.80 14.53 -14.25
CA ARG A 2 -10.81 13.46 -14.12
C ARG A 2 -10.50 12.18 -14.93
N ASN A 3 -9.84 12.32 -16.08
CA ASN A 3 -9.50 11.19 -16.96
C ASN A 3 -8.34 10.34 -16.40
N LYS A 4 -7.33 10.96 -15.78
CA LYS A 4 -6.20 10.24 -15.16
C LYS A 4 -6.67 9.30 -14.04
N LYS A 5 -7.61 9.75 -13.21
CA LYS A 5 -8.20 8.91 -12.15
C LYS A 5 -8.94 7.70 -12.72
N LYS A 6 -9.74 7.90 -13.79
CA LYS A 6 -10.42 6.80 -14.49
C LYS A 6 -9.43 5.80 -15.08
N THR A 7 -8.35 6.27 -15.70
CA THR A 7 -7.27 5.41 -16.21
C THR A 7 -6.61 4.60 -15.10
N ILE A 8 -6.34 5.21 -13.94
CA ILE A 8 -5.77 4.52 -12.78
C ILE A 8 -6.71 3.43 -12.26
N TYR A 9 -8.00 3.73 -12.09
CA TYR A 9 -8.97 2.71 -11.66
C TYR A 9 -9.15 1.59 -12.68
N PHE A 10 -9.08 1.92 -13.98
CA PHE A 10 -9.14 0.93 -15.05
C PHE A 10 -7.92 0.00 -15.03
N ILE A 11 -6.71 0.55 -14.89
CA ILE A 11 -5.47 -0.23 -14.76
C ILE A 11 -5.51 -1.10 -13.51
N LEU A 12 -5.96 -0.54 -12.37
CA LEU A 12 -6.08 -1.29 -11.12
C LEU A 12 -7.06 -2.46 -11.27
N GLY A 13 -8.22 -2.22 -11.88
CA GLY A 13 -9.19 -3.28 -12.18
C GLY A 13 -8.62 -4.35 -13.11
N ALA A 14 -7.88 -3.96 -14.15
CA ALA A 14 -7.23 -4.89 -15.08
C ALA A 14 -6.17 -5.74 -14.38
N VAL A 15 -5.33 -5.15 -13.51
CA VAL A 15 -4.33 -5.88 -12.73
C VAL A 15 -4.99 -6.88 -11.80
N ILE A 16 -6.05 -6.50 -11.09
CA ILE A 16 -6.81 -7.42 -10.22
C ILE A 16 -7.39 -8.58 -11.05
N ALA A 17 -8.00 -8.29 -12.21
CA ALA A 17 -8.59 -9.31 -13.07
C ALA A 17 -7.55 -10.29 -13.63
N VAL A 18 -6.38 -9.79 -14.06
CA VAL A 18 -5.27 -10.62 -14.52
C VAL A 18 -4.73 -11.49 -13.39
N SER A 19 -4.53 -10.92 -12.20
CA SER A 19 -4.05 -11.68 -11.04
C SER A 19 -5.03 -12.78 -10.61
N LEU A 20 -6.34 -12.51 -10.60
CA LEU A 20 -7.37 -13.52 -10.30
C LEU A 20 -7.39 -14.62 -11.37
N THR A 21 -7.24 -14.25 -12.64
CA THR A 21 -7.20 -15.22 -13.74
C THR A 21 -5.96 -16.10 -13.64
N ALA A 22 -4.81 -15.52 -13.26
CA ALA A 22 -3.59 -16.26 -13.02
C ALA A 22 -3.71 -17.21 -11.82
N GLU A 23 -4.33 -16.78 -10.71
CA GLU A 23 -4.65 -17.67 -9.58
C GLU A 23 -5.54 -18.84 -10.06
N ILE A 24 -6.64 -18.59 -10.78
CA ILE A 24 -7.55 -19.66 -11.19
C ILE A 24 -6.88 -20.67 -12.14
N LEU A 25 -6.04 -20.18 -13.07
CA LEU A 25 -5.41 -21.03 -14.09
C LEU A 25 -4.15 -21.75 -13.60
N PHE A 26 -3.42 -21.17 -12.64
CA PHE A 26 -2.13 -21.67 -12.17
C PHE A 26 -2.12 -22.11 -10.70
N ALA A 27 -3.24 -22.04 -9.96
CA ALA A 27 -3.36 -22.63 -8.63
C ALA A 27 -3.31 -24.16 -8.72
N HIS A 28 -2.11 -24.70 -8.84
CA HIS A 28 -1.85 -26.09 -8.49
C HIS A 28 -2.04 -26.24 -6.97
N PRO A 29 -2.70 -27.32 -6.49
CA PRO A 29 -2.94 -27.54 -5.07
C PRO A 29 -1.61 -27.88 -4.37
N HIS A 30 -0.80 -26.87 -4.07
CA HIS A 30 0.33 -26.99 -3.16
C HIS A 30 -0.14 -26.48 -1.80
N TYR A 31 -0.43 -27.43 -0.92
CA TYR A 31 -0.84 -27.30 0.49
C TYR A 31 -2.31 -26.99 0.80
N LYS A 32 -2.84 -27.79 1.74
CA LYS A 32 -4.15 -27.74 2.40
C LYS A 32 -4.32 -26.52 3.34
N ASN A 33 -3.84 -25.34 2.94
CA ASN A 33 -4.05 -24.13 3.74
C ASN A 33 -5.36 -23.46 3.31
N ILE A 34 -6.13 -23.01 4.30
CA ILE A 34 -7.49 -22.46 4.13
C ILE A 34 -7.50 -21.26 3.14
N TRP A 35 -6.38 -20.54 3.08
CA TRP A 35 -6.16 -19.39 2.20
C TRP A 35 -6.05 -19.78 0.72
N ASN A 36 -5.56 -20.98 0.38
CA ASN A 36 -5.46 -21.45 -1.01
C ASN A 36 -6.81 -21.90 -1.60
N THR A 37 -7.83 -22.08 -0.76
CA THR A 37 -9.18 -22.46 -1.19
C THR A 37 -10.01 -21.24 -1.59
N PHE A 38 -9.63 -20.04 -1.14
CA PHE A 38 -10.38 -18.82 -1.41
C PHE A 38 -9.77 -18.05 -2.59
N PRO A 39 -10.43 -18.01 -3.76
CA PRO A 39 -9.91 -17.26 -4.90
C PRO A 39 -9.80 -15.77 -4.54
N GLY A 40 -8.62 -15.18 -4.76
CA GLY A 40 -8.28 -13.80 -4.40
C GLY A 40 -7.60 -13.63 -3.04
N ALA A 41 -7.36 -14.71 -2.29
CA ALA A 41 -6.66 -14.62 -1.00
C ALA A 41 -5.24 -14.03 -1.14
N ASP A 42 -4.49 -14.39 -2.19
CA ASP A 42 -3.13 -13.90 -2.36
C ASP A 42 -3.10 -12.40 -2.69
N ILE A 43 -4.12 -11.91 -3.40
CA ILE A 43 -4.29 -10.48 -3.68
C ILE A 43 -4.61 -9.72 -2.40
N ILE A 44 -5.52 -10.22 -1.57
CA ILE A 44 -5.91 -9.57 -0.31
C ILE A 44 -4.72 -9.56 0.66
N ILE A 45 -4.02 -10.68 0.81
CA ILE A 45 -2.87 -10.79 1.71
C ILE A 45 -1.69 -9.97 1.19
N GLY A 46 -1.35 -10.08 -0.09
CA GLY A 46 -0.23 -9.36 -0.70
C GLY A 46 -0.46 -7.86 -0.75
N PHE A 47 -1.52 -7.41 -1.43
CA PHE A 47 -1.79 -5.99 -1.61
C PHE A 47 -2.36 -5.34 -0.33
N GLY A 48 -3.34 -5.98 0.30
CA GLY A 48 -3.92 -5.49 1.55
C GLY A 48 -2.92 -5.53 2.71
N GLY A 49 -2.12 -6.59 2.82
CA GLY A 49 -1.07 -6.69 3.82
C GLY A 49 0.03 -5.65 3.61
N ALA A 50 0.52 -5.46 2.38
CA ALA A 50 1.50 -4.42 2.08
C ALA A 50 0.97 -3.01 2.38
N TRP A 51 -0.29 -2.72 2.00
CA TRP A 51 -0.94 -1.44 2.32
C TRP A 51 -1.01 -1.22 3.84
N LEU A 52 -1.41 -2.23 4.61
CA LEU A 52 -1.51 -2.15 6.06
C LEU A 52 -0.14 -1.89 6.71
N LEU A 53 0.90 -2.60 6.25
CA LEU A 53 2.27 -2.41 6.72
C LEU A 53 2.78 -0.98 6.45
N ILE A 54 2.48 -0.41 5.28
CA ILE A 54 2.84 0.98 4.95
C ILE A 54 2.16 1.96 5.91
N LEU A 55 0.86 1.77 6.20
CA LEU A 55 0.14 2.63 7.13
C LEU A 55 0.71 2.55 8.55
N LEU A 56 1.01 1.33 9.02
CA LEU A 56 1.61 1.11 10.34
C LEU A 56 3.01 1.71 10.43
N ALA A 57 3.84 1.48 9.41
CA ALA A 57 5.16 2.09 9.30
C ALA A 57 5.07 3.61 9.34
N LYS A 58 4.16 4.22 8.57
CA LYS A 58 3.96 5.68 8.62
C LYS A 58 3.52 6.16 10.00
N LYS A 59 2.61 5.45 10.68
CA LYS A 59 2.10 5.87 11.99
C LYS A 59 3.13 5.74 13.11
N ILE A 60 3.98 4.70 13.07
CA ILE A 60 4.95 4.41 14.14
C ILE A 60 6.30 5.05 13.84
N MET A 61 6.82 4.89 12.62
CA MET A 61 8.14 5.42 12.26
C MET A 61 8.13 6.94 12.06
N ALA A 62 7.06 7.56 11.53
CA ALA A 62 7.06 9.00 11.33
C ALA A 62 7.27 9.80 12.63
N PRO A 63 6.54 9.58 13.73
CA PRO A 63 6.82 10.31 14.97
C PRO A 63 8.16 9.93 15.62
N LEU A 64 8.70 8.74 15.34
CA LEU A 64 10.00 8.29 15.86
C LEU A 64 11.17 8.95 15.12
N LEU A 65 11.08 9.08 13.80
CA LEU A 65 12.15 9.59 12.93
C LEU A 65 12.03 11.08 12.59
N GLN A 66 10.85 11.69 12.78
CA GLN A 66 10.70 13.13 12.58
C GLN A 66 11.43 13.90 13.70
N ARG A 67 12.64 14.36 13.37
CA ARG A 67 13.40 15.34 14.13
C ARG A 67 12.64 16.68 14.13
N LYS A 68 12.59 17.38 15.27
CA LYS A 68 12.03 18.74 15.34
C LYS A 68 12.85 19.66 14.42
N GLU A 69 12.19 20.25 13.43
CA GLU A 69 12.80 21.23 12.54
C GLU A 69 12.66 22.63 13.15
N GLU A 70 13.66 23.06 13.94
CA GLU A 70 13.73 24.42 14.51
C GLU A 70 14.45 25.41 13.57
N TYR A 71 14.30 25.26 12.25
CA TYR A 71 15.09 26.05 11.27
C TYR A 71 14.72 27.54 11.20
N TYR A 72 13.55 27.95 11.70
CA TYR A 72 13.09 29.36 11.62
C TYR A 72 12.83 30.01 12.98
N ASN A 73 13.02 29.31 14.10
CA ASN A 73 12.72 29.85 15.43
C ASN A 73 13.81 30.77 16.01
N GLY A 74 14.89 31.04 15.26
CA GLY A 74 16.04 31.82 15.72
C GLY A 74 16.17 33.23 15.13
N GLY A 75 15.29 33.64 14.22
CA GLY A 75 15.47 34.88 13.44
C GLY A 75 14.99 36.19 14.10
N ASP A 76 14.26 36.12 15.21
CA ASP A 76 13.62 37.31 15.80
C ASP A 76 14.47 38.04 16.85
N LYS A 77 15.77 37.73 16.97
CA LYS A 77 16.66 38.37 17.95
C LYS A 77 17.60 39.43 17.39
N ASP A 78 17.60 39.65 16.08
CA ASP A 78 18.59 40.50 15.41
C ASP A 78 17.98 41.80 14.83
N ALA A 79 16.72 42.12 15.17
CA ALA A 79 15.99 43.29 14.70
C ALA A 79 15.52 44.23 15.84
N GLN A 80 16.38 44.48 16.84
CA GLN A 80 16.22 45.53 17.85
C GLN A 80 17.35 46.57 17.74
#